data_AF-A0A6A3BID7-F1
#
_entry.id   AF-A0A6A3BID7-F1
#
_cell.length_a   1.000
_cell.length_b   1.000
_cell.length_c   1.000
_cell.angle_alpha   90.00
_cell.angle_beta   90.00
_cell.angle_gamma   90.00
#
_symmetry.space_group_name_H-M   'P 1'
#
loop_
_entity.id
_entity.type
_entity.pdbx_description
1 polymer ?
#
loop_
_entity_poly.entity_id
_entity_poly.type
_entity_poly.pdbx_seq_one_letter_code
_entity_poly.pdbx_strand_id
1 'polypeptide(L)'
;MDRELGETMPRGLRIPIRSPGYMGGGGPGALVPPNGDVGLDGMISVIAHELAELSTNPLVNAWYAGEDPTAPTEIGDLCEGLYGTGGGGGYIGQVMRDGKGGTYNMNGNKGRKFLVQWVWSPALKACAGPNAMD
;
A
#
# COMPACT_ATOMS: atom_id res chain seq x y z
N MET A 1 4.97 24.19 -23.54
CA MET A 1 5.52 23.93 -22.19
C MET A 1 4.32 23.66 -21.31
N ASP A 2 3.90 22.44 -20.98
CA ASP A 2 4.66 21.38 -20.29
C ASP A 2 4.21 19.98 -20.76
N ARG A 3 4.76 19.50 -21.89
CA ARG A 3 4.45 18.18 -22.47
C ARG A 3 5.59 17.17 -22.34
N GLU A 4 6.61 17.43 -21.51
CA GLU A 4 7.84 16.63 -21.51
C GLU A 4 8.41 16.36 -20.11
N LEU A 5 7.58 15.95 -19.15
CA LEU A 5 8.06 15.32 -17.90
C LEU A 5 7.49 13.90 -17.69
N GLY A 6 6.99 13.29 -18.77
CA GLY A 6 6.22 12.03 -18.73
C GLY A 6 6.96 10.75 -19.13
N GLU A 7 8.28 10.79 -19.37
CA GLU A 7 9.00 9.65 -20.02
C GLU A 7 10.29 9.18 -19.32
N THR A 8 10.57 9.58 -18.08
CA THR A 8 11.71 9.05 -17.31
C THR A 8 11.29 8.45 -15.97
N MET A 9 10.42 7.45 -16.02
CA MET A 9 10.35 6.43 -14.97
C MET A 9 10.40 5.07 -15.67
N PRO A 10 11.47 4.27 -15.49
CA PRO A 10 11.62 3.00 -16.20
C PRO A 10 10.42 2.11 -15.88
N ARG A 11 9.87 1.51 -16.94
CA ARG A 11 8.71 0.61 -16.96
C ARG A 11 8.31 0.01 -15.59
N GLY A 12 7.43 0.75 -14.89
CA GLY A 12 6.40 0.24 -14.00
C GLY A 12 6.82 -0.18 -12.60
N LEU A 13 7.10 0.78 -11.71
CA LEU A 13 6.91 0.56 -10.28
C LEU A 13 5.41 0.32 -10.01
N ARG A 14 5.08 -0.82 -9.39
CA ARG A 14 3.72 -1.14 -8.96
C ARG A 14 3.44 -0.42 -7.65
N ILE A 15 3.02 0.85 -7.73
CA ILE A 15 2.47 1.57 -6.58
C ILE A 15 0.97 1.35 -6.51
N PRO A 16 0.34 1.37 -5.32
CA PRO A 16 -1.08 1.06 -5.14
C PRO A 16 -2.04 1.83 -6.06
N ILE A 17 -1.64 3.04 -6.47
CA ILE A 17 -2.47 3.96 -7.25
C ILE A 17 -2.19 3.87 -8.75
N ARG A 18 -1.19 3.08 -9.18
CA ARG A 18 -0.83 2.91 -10.60
C ARG A 18 -0.56 1.45 -10.97
N SER A 19 -1.38 0.93 -11.87
CA SER A 19 -1.09 -0.36 -12.53
C SER A 19 0.12 -0.20 -13.45
N PRO A 20 1.05 -1.18 -13.51
CA PRO A 20 2.13 -1.16 -14.48
C PRO A 20 1.59 -1.14 -15.92
N GLY A 21 2.18 -0.30 -16.79
CA GLY A 21 1.69 -0.13 -18.16
C GLY A 21 1.69 -1.40 -19.01
N TYR A 22 2.49 -2.41 -18.64
CA TYR A 22 2.53 -3.70 -19.32
C TYR A 22 1.34 -4.62 -18.97
N MET A 23 0.59 -4.33 -17.90
CA MET A 23 -0.55 -5.18 -17.47
C MET A 23 -1.82 -5.01 -18.32
N GLY A 24 -1.80 -4.16 -19.36
CA GLY A 24 -2.85 -4.14 -20.40
C GLY A 24 -4.30 -3.99 -19.91
N GLY A 25 -4.52 -3.47 -18.69
CA GLY A 25 -5.85 -3.35 -18.08
C GLY A 25 -6.38 -4.61 -17.38
N GLY A 26 -5.60 -5.68 -17.25
CA GLY A 26 -6.00 -6.93 -16.57
C GLY A 26 -5.79 -6.96 -15.05
N GLY A 27 -5.26 -5.87 -14.46
CA GLY A 27 -5.07 -5.72 -13.01
C GLY A 27 -6.22 -4.97 -12.34
N PRO A 28 -6.23 -4.84 -11.00
CA PRO A 28 -7.12 -3.91 -10.32
C PRO A 28 -6.98 -2.53 -10.98
N GLY A 29 -8.09 -1.96 -11.43
CA GLY A 29 -8.11 -0.70 -12.18
C GLY A 29 -7.35 0.39 -11.42
N ALA A 30 -6.68 1.28 -12.15
CA ALA A 30 -5.91 2.37 -11.54
C ALA A 30 -6.78 3.16 -10.56
N LEU A 31 -6.33 3.26 -9.31
CA LEU A 31 -7.02 4.00 -8.27
C LEU A 31 -6.80 5.50 -8.49
N VAL A 32 -7.71 6.33 -7.97
CA VAL A 32 -7.58 7.78 -8.03
C VAL A 32 -6.82 8.26 -6.78
N PRO A 33 -5.74 9.06 -6.93
CA PRO A 33 -4.99 9.59 -5.80
C PRO A 33 -5.85 10.51 -4.94
N PRO A 34 -6.00 10.25 -3.63
CA PRO A 34 -6.87 11.04 -2.76
C PRO A 34 -6.37 12.48 -2.51
N ASN A 35 -5.09 12.79 -2.70
CA ASN A 35 -4.54 14.14 -2.59
C ASN A 35 -4.10 14.74 -3.94
N GLY A 36 -4.41 14.06 -5.06
CA GLY A 36 -4.20 14.56 -6.42
C GLY A 36 -2.81 14.33 -7.00
N ASP A 37 -1.88 13.72 -6.25
CA ASP A 37 -0.54 13.36 -6.73
C ASP A 37 -0.31 11.84 -6.58
N VAL A 38 -0.24 11.14 -7.71
CA VAL A 38 -0.06 9.68 -7.75
C VAL A 38 1.26 9.25 -7.11
N GLY A 39 2.33 10.03 -7.31
CA GLY A 39 3.66 9.71 -6.81
C GLY A 39 3.74 9.86 -5.30
N LEU A 40 3.28 11.01 -4.78
CA LEU A 40 3.25 11.27 -3.34
C LEU A 40 2.30 10.31 -2.61
N ASP A 41 1.08 10.11 -3.12
CA ASP A 41 0.10 9.25 -2.46
C ASP A 41 0.54 7.78 -2.46
N GLY A 42 1.22 7.33 -3.53
CA GLY A 42 1.82 6.00 -3.57
C GLY A 42 3.01 5.85 -2.63
N MET A 43 3.91 6.83 -2.63
CA MET A 43 5.12 6.83 -1.80
C MET A 43 4.80 6.80 -0.30
N ILE A 44 3.72 7.45 0.15
CA ILE A 44 3.32 7.42 1.56
C ILE A 44 3.02 5.99 2.03
N SER A 45 2.39 5.16 1.19
CA SER A 45 2.15 3.75 1.54
C SER A 45 3.46 2.98 1.64
N VAL A 46 4.39 3.19 0.71
CA VAL A 46 5.71 2.52 0.72
C VAL A 46 6.51 2.94 1.96
N ILE A 47 6.58 4.24 2.26
CA ILE A 47 7.28 4.71 3.47
C ILE A 47 6.65 4.11 4.73
N ALA A 48 5.32 3.99 4.80
CA ALA A 48 4.64 3.40 5.94
C ALA A 48 4.95 1.89 6.09
N HIS A 49 5.01 1.16 4.98
CA HIS A 49 5.42 -0.25 4.92
C HIS A 49 6.83 -0.42 5.51
N GLU A 50 7.81 0.24 4.91
CA GLU A 50 9.22 0.13 5.29
C GLU A 50 9.45 0.62 6.74
N LEU A 51 8.72 1.64 7.19
CA LEU A 51 8.81 2.13 8.56
C LEU A 51 8.23 1.13 9.57
N ALA A 52 7.17 0.41 9.21
CA ALA A 52 6.61 -0.64 10.07
C ALA A 52 7.64 -1.76 10.24
N GLU A 53 8.25 -2.21 9.16
CA GLU A 53 9.23 -3.29 9.16
C GLU A 53 10.51 -2.91 9.89
N LEU A 54 11.04 -1.71 9.64
CA LEU A 54 12.15 -1.15 10.41
C LEU A 54 11.83 -1.08 11.91
N SER A 55 10.59 -0.75 12.28
CA SER A 55 10.21 -0.62 13.68
C SER A 55 10.05 -1.98 14.37
N THR A 56 9.61 -3.00 13.65
CA THR A 56 9.37 -4.34 14.22
C THR A 56 10.55 -5.28 14.11
N ASN A 57 11.48 -5.01 13.19
CA ASN A 57 12.63 -5.86 12.92
C ASN A 57 13.92 -5.08 12.58
N PRO A 58 14.33 -4.07 13.37
CA PRO A 58 15.45 -3.18 13.02
C PRO A 58 16.82 -3.87 12.88
N LEU A 59 16.98 -5.05 13.48
CA LEU A 59 18.23 -5.82 13.51
C LEU A 59 18.09 -7.19 12.84
N VAL A 60 16.98 -7.44 12.12
CA VAL A 60 16.73 -8.70 11.40
C VAL A 60 16.72 -9.93 12.34
N ASN A 61 16.29 -9.73 13.60
CA ASN A 61 16.30 -10.75 14.65
C ASN A 61 15.06 -10.71 15.56
N ALA A 62 14.02 -9.97 15.15
CA ALA A 62 12.82 -9.77 15.95
C ALA A 62 11.59 -10.29 15.19
N TRP A 63 10.64 -9.43 14.84
CA TRP A 63 9.36 -9.87 14.28
C TRP A 63 9.42 -10.05 12.77
N TYR A 64 9.47 -11.31 12.33
CA TYR A 64 9.36 -11.72 10.94
C TYR A 64 8.71 -13.11 10.82
N ALA A 65 8.30 -13.48 9.61
CA ALA A 65 7.82 -14.81 9.25
C ALA A 65 8.83 -15.55 8.36
N GLY A 66 8.79 -16.88 8.42
CA GLY A 66 9.72 -17.76 7.69
C GLY A 66 10.74 -18.45 8.60
N GLU A 67 11.37 -19.51 8.09
CA GLU A 67 12.36 -20.31 8.82
C GLU A 67 13.79 -19.79 8.66
N ASP A 68 14.04 -19.00 7.61
CA ASP A 68 15.36 -18.48 7.28
C ASP A 68 15.52 -17.02 7.76
N PRO A 69 16.33 -16.77 8.81
CA PRO A 69 16.60 -15.43 9.30
C PRO A 69 17.40 -14.56 8.33
N THR A 70 17.97 -15.13 7.26
CA THR A 70 18.69 -14.37 6.22
C THR A 70 17.79 -13.89 5.09
N ALA A 71 16.54 -14.38 5.04
CA ALA A 71 15.48 -13.93 4.14
C ALA A 71 14.13 -13.85 4.87
N PRO A 72 14.03 -13.02 5.93
CA PRO A 72 12.81 -12.91 6.70
C PRO A 72 11.70 -12.28 5.85
N THR A 73 10.50 -12.85 5.89
CA THR A 73 9.30 -12.17 5.40
C THR A 73 8.83 -11.21 6.47
N GLU A 74 8.88 -9.92 6.21
CA GLU A 74 8.57 -8.92 7.22
C GLU A 74 7.05 -8.71 7.37
N ILE A 75 6.64 -7.96 8.39
CA ILE A 75 5.21 -7.86 8.74
C ILE A 75 4.37 -7.10 7.69
N GLY A 76 5.01 -6.24 6.89
CA GLY A 76 4.38 -5.51 5.79
C GLY A 76 4.18 -6.44 4.59
N ASP A 77 5.23 -7.17 4.21
CA ASP A 77 5.23 -8.19 3.14
C ASP A 77 4.05 -9.18 3.23
N LEU A 78 3.75 -9.66 4.44
CA LEU A 78 2.64 -10.61 4.67
C LEU A 78 1.27 -10.06 4.26
N CYS A 79 1.13 -8.74 4.19
CA CYS A 79 -0.09 -8.03 3.89
C CYS A 79 0.01 -7.21 2.59
N GLU A 80 0.96 -7.57 1.72
CA GLU A 80 1.19 -6.88 0.44
C GLU A 80 -0.09 -6.77 -0.38
N GLY A 81 -0.44 -5.53 -0.72
CA GLY A 81 -1.64 -5.23 -1.49
C GLY A 81 -2.96 -5.23 -0.70
N LEU A 82 -2.97 -5.41 0.63
CA LEU A 82 -4.18 -5.34 1.44
C LEU A 82 -4.38 -3.92 2.02
N TYR A 83 -5.52 -3.32 1.74
CA TYR A 83 -5.88 -1.96 2.16
C TYR A 83 -7.23 -1.89 2.88
N GLY A 84 -7.93 -3.01 3.03
CA GLY A 84 -9.25 -3.08 3.64
C GLY A 84 -9.76 -4.50 3.87
N THR A 85 -10.83 -4.63 4.66
CA THR A 85 -11.51 -5.90 4.93
C THR A 85 -11.89 -6.61 3.64
N GLY A 86 -11.69 -7.94 3.62
CA GLY A 86 -11.93 -8.79 2.45
C GLY A 86 -10.88 -8.69 1.34
N GLY A 87 -9.76 -7.99 1.57
CA GLY A 87 -8.61 -7.95 0.67
C GLY A 87 -7.84 -9.28 0.59
N GLY A 88 -7.05 -9.46 -0.47
CA GLY A 88 -6.27 -10.68 -0.75
C GLY A 88 -6.42 -11.17 -2.19
N GLY A 89 -5.48 -12.00 -2.66
CA GLY A 89 -5.55 -12.62 -4.01
C GLY A 89 -5.58 -11.62 -5.17
N GLY A 90 -5.06 -10.41 -4.98
CA GLY A 90 -5.08 -9.32 -5.96
C GLY A 90 -6.25 -8.33 -5.81
N TYR A 91 -7.17 -8.58 -4.88
CA TYR A 91 -8.20 -7.62 -4.47
C TYR A 91 -7.69 -6.75 -3.31
N ILE A 92 -7.81 -5.44 -3.43
CA ILE A 92 -7.27 -4.48 -2.44
C ILE A 92 -8.08 -4.42 -1.14
N GLY A 93 -9.28 -5.01 -1.11
CA GLY A 93 -10.20 -4.93 0.00
C GLY A 93 -11.16 -3.74 -0.09
N GLN A 94 -12.03 -3.64 0.92
CA GLN A 94 -13.02 -2.57 1.00
C GLN A 94 -12.38 -1.25 1.45
N VAL A 95 -12.35 -0.28 0.54
CA VAL A 95 -11.74 1.05 0.72
C VAL A 95 -12.77 2.15 0.49
N MET A 96 -12.56 3.31 1.12
CA MET A 96 -13.44 4.46 1.00
C MET A 96 -13.17 5.25 -0.30
N ARG A 97 -14.20 5.97 -0.76
CA ARG A 97 -14.10 6.93 -1.86
C ARG A 97 -14.61 8.29 -1.44
N ASP A 98 -13.97 9.35 -1.91
CA ASP A 98 -14.44 10.71 -1.67
C ASP A 98 -15.29 11.27 -2.81
N GLY A 99 -15.82 12.49 -2.62
CA GLY A 99 -16.66 13.15 -3.62
C GLY A 99 -15.96 13.48 -4.95
N LYS A 100 -14.63 13.36 -5.02
CA LYS A 100 -13.82 13.52 -6.24
C LYS A 100 -13.38 12.17 -6.83
N GLY A 101 -13.82 11.06 -6.23
CA GLY A 101 -13.46 9.71 -6.63
C GLY A 101 -12.14 9.20 -6.05
N GLY A 102 -11.45 9.97 -5.21
CA GLY A 102 -10.19 9.59 -4.57
C GLY A 102 -10.36 8.38 -3.66
N THR A 103 -9.50 7.38 -3.79
CA THR A 103 -9.55 6.13 -3.02
C THR A 103 -8.65 6.23 -1.79
N TYR A 104 -9.16 5.89 -0.60
CA TYR A 104 -8.41 6.01 0.65
C TYR A 104 -8.93 5.02 1.70
N ASN A 105 -8.11 4.77 2.73
CA ASN A 105 -8.50 3.99 3.90
C ASN A 105 -8.17 4.67 5.23
N MET A 106 -7.44 5.80 5.19
CA MET A 106 -7.02 6.55 6.36
C MET A 106 -7.31 8.05 6.19
N ASN A 107 -7.84 8.68 7.23
CA ASN A 107 -7.97 10.14 7.31
C ASN A 107 -6.73 10.74 7.98
N GLY A 108 -6.11 11.70 7.31
CA GLY A 108 -4.97 12.45 7.79
C GLY A 108 -5.33 13.82 8.35
N ASN A 109 -4.33 14.53 8.87
CA ASN A 109 -4.49 15.91 9.32
C ASN A 109 -4.77 16.86 8.13
N LYS A 110 -5.47 17.97 8.41
CA LYS A 110 -5.82 19.03 7.46
C LYS A 110 -6.62 18.54 6.24
N GLY A 111 -7.46 17.53 6.43
CA GLY A 111 -8.33 16.97 5.38
C GLY A 111 -7.61 16.12 4.33
N ARG A 112 -6.31 15.83 4.53
CA ARG A 112 -5.59 14.86 3.69
C ARG A 112 -6.11 13.46 3.93
N LYS A 113 -6.02 12.61 2.92
CA LYS A 113 -6.49 11.23 2.96
C LYS A 113 -5.42 10.34 2.38
N PHE A 114 -5.28 9.13 2.90
CA PHE A 114 -4.21 8.23 2.49
C PHE A 114 -4.75 6.84 2.23
N LEU A 115 -4.12 6.16 1.29
CA LEU A 115 -4.30 4.74 1.06
C LEU A 115 -3.02 4.05 1.52
N VAL A 116 -3.08 3.43 2.70
CA VAL A 116 -1.90 2.83 3.36
C VAL A 116 -2.15 1.35 3.55
N GLN A 117 -1.15 0.54 3.20
CA GLN A 117 -1.19 -0.91 3.36
C GLN A 117 -1.42 -1.31 4.82
N TRP A 118 -2.16 -2.39 5.02
CA TRP A 118 -2.35 -3.02 6.32
C TRP A 118 -1.09 -3.80 6.72
N VAL A 119 -0.89 -4.00 8.02
CA VAL A 119 0.27 -4.75 8.52
C VAL A 119 -0.19 -5.99 9.27
N TRP A 120 0.67 -7.02 9.31
CA TRP A 120 0.35 -8.24 10.03
C TRP A 120 0.32 -8.00 11.54
N SER A 121 -0.79 -8.33 12.18
CA SER A 121 -0.95 -8.28 13.63
C SER A 121 -0.82 -9.67 14.23
N PRO A 122 0.15 -9.90 15.12
CA PRO A 122 0.31 -11.19 15.78
C PRO A 122 -0.73 -11.47 16.86
N ALA A 123 -1.33 -10.41 17.41
CA ALA A 123 -2.42 -10.53 18.37
C ALA A 123 -3.70 -11.04 17.69
N LEU A 124 -3.98 -10.54 16.47
CA LEU A 124 -5.15 -10.92 15.67
C LEU A 124 -4.89 -12.15 14.79
N LYS A 125 -3.61 -12.49 14.57
CA LYS A 125 -3.17 -13.49 13.59
C LYS A 125 -3.79 -13.21 12.21
N ALA A 126 -3.82 -11.93 11.85
CA ALA A 126 -4.42 -11.41 10.62
C ALA A 126 -3.78 -10.06 10.25
N CYS A 127 -3.89 -9.68 8.98
CA CYS A 127 -3.61 -8.32 8.54
C CYS A 127 -4.66 -7.37 9.13
N ALA A 128 -4.22 -6.22 9.64
CA ALA A 128 -5.11 -5.25 10.25
C ALA A 128 -4.74 -3.81 9.86
N GLY A 129 -5.75 -2.94 9.86
CA GLY A 129 -5.58 -1.54 9.56
C GLY A 129 -6.77 -0.68 9.98
N PRO A 130 -6.70 0.64 9.72
CA PRO A 130 -7.56 1.65 10.36
C PRO A 130 -9.04 1.59 9.91
N ASN A 131 -9.35 0.90 8.82
CA ASN A 131 -10.69 0.73 8.27
C ASN A 131 -11.21 -0.71 8.39
N ALA A 132 -10.65 -1.51 9.32
CA ALA A 132 -11.15 -2.84 9.60
C ALA A 132 -12.63 -2.78 10.05
N MET A 133 -13.44 -3.70 9.54
CA MET A 133 -14.87 -3.83 9.83
C MET A 133 -15.18 -5.12 10.59
N ASP A 134 -14.14 -5.85 10.97
CA ASP A 134 -14.14 -7.20 11.53
C ASP A 134 -13.18 -7.31 12.73
#